data_AF-A0A3M2LX69-F1
#
_entry.id   AF-A0A3M2LX69-F1
#
_cell.length_a   1.000
_cell.length_b   1.000
_cell.length_c   1.000
_cell.angle_alpha   90.00
_cell.angle_beta   90.00
_cell.angle_gamma   90.00
#
_symmetry.space_group_name_H-M   'P 1'
#
loop_
_entity.id
_entity.type
_entity.pdbx_description
1 polymer ?
#
loop_
_entity_poly.entity_id
_entity_poly.type
_entity_poly.pdbx_seq_one_letter_code
_entity_poly.pdbx_strand_id
1 'polypeptide(L)' 'MSGEKQEEARAALLREFPGWTIIQARDTGRWWATRGPEPGELIQEGPSVAEDDTPEGLRRQLRELGFGGG' A
#
# COMPACT_ATOMS: atom_id res chain seq x y z
N MET A 1 20.77 8.62 -7.37
CA MET A 1 20.41 8.32 -5.96
C MET A 1 18.88 8.19 -5.75
N SER A 2 18.11 7.72 -6.74
CA SER A 2 16.63 7.72 -6.66
C SER A 2 16.02 6.41 -6.17
N GLY A 3 16.83 5.38 -5.92
CA GLY A 3 16.37 4.07 -5.41
C GLY A 3 16.27 4.00 -3.88
N GLU A 4 17.23 4.63 -3.18
CA GLU A 4 17.33 4.56 -1.71
C GLU A 4 16.14 5.24 -1.00
N LYS A 5 15.74 6.42 -1.48
CA LYS A 5 14.55 7.13 -0.98
C LYS A 5 13.27 6.31 -1.10
N GLN A 6 13.18 5.49 -2.14
CA GLN A 6 11.99 4.67 -2.37
C GLN A 6 12.00 3.46 -1.43
N GLU A 7 13.14 2.82 -1.23
CA GLU A 7 13.23 1.69 -0.30
C GLU A 7 12.93 2.13 1.15
N GLU A 8 13.40 3.30 1.57
CA GLU A 8 13.03 3.92 2.85
C GLU A 8 11.53 4.19 2.97
N ALA A 9 10.91 4.74 1.92
CA ALA A 9 9.47 4.98 1.90
C ALA A 9 8.68 3.67 2.04
N ARG A 10 9.10 2.61 1.34
CA ARG A 10 8.49 1.27 1.46
C ARG A 10 8.61 0.73 2.88
N ALA A 11 9.79 0.84 3.49
CA ALA A 11 10.02 0.37 4.85
C ALA A 11 9.20 1.15 5.89
N ALA A 12 9.08 2.47 5.72
CA ALA A 12 8.23 3.30 6.56
C ALA A 12 6.75 2.89 6.45
N LEU A 13 6.26 2.68 5.24
CA LEU A 13 4.89 2.23 5.00
C LEU A 13 4.63 0.83 5.57
N LEU A 14 5.55 -0.13 5.43
CA LEU A 14 5.41 -1.46 6.05
C LEU A 14 5.40 -1.40 7.59
N ARG A 15 6.13 -0.44 8.19
CA ARG A 15 6.09 -0.20 9.64
C ARG A 15 4.78 0.43 10.09
N GLU A 16 4.20 1.34 9.30
CA GLU A 16 2.89 1.93 9.57
C GLU A 16 1.74 0.96 9.29
N PHE A 17 1.89 0.09 8.29
CA PHE A 17 0.86 -0.79 7.75
C PHE A 17 1.37 -2.22 7.59
N PRO A 18 1.62 -2.95 8.70
CA PRO A 18 2.17 -4.31 8.64
C PRO A 18 1.22 -5.33 7.98
N GLY A 19 -0.08 -5.03 7.87
CA GLY A 19 -1.06 -5.86 7.18
C GLY A 19 -1.17 -5.63 5.67
N TRP A 20 -0.32 -4.77 5.10
CA TRP A 20 -0.36 -4.41 3.69
C TRP A 20 0.88 -4.91 2.95
N THR A 21 0.66 -5.50 1.78
CA THR A 21 1.74 -5.92 0.88
C THR A 21 2.05 -4.80 -0.09
N ILE A 22 3.18 -4.13 0.11
CA ILE A 22 3.61 -3.00 -0.75
C ILE A 22 4.60 -3.51 -1.77
N ILE A 23 4.29 -3.31 -3.04
CA ILE A 23 5.13 -3.68 -4.17
C ILE A 23 5.48 -2.37 -4.92
N GLN A 24 6.60 -2.35 -5.63
CA GLN A 24 7.04 -1.21 -6.42
C GLN A 24 7.38 -1.69 -7.83
N ALA A 25 6.73 -1.12 -8.84
CA ALA A 25 7.03 -1.35 -10.23
C ALA A 25 8.29 -0.56 -10.61
N ARG A 26 9.43 -1.26 -10.81
CA ARG A 26 10.66 -0.60 -11.27
C ARG A 26 10.57 -0.11 -12.73
N ASP A 27 9.76 -0.76 -13.54
CA ASP A 27 9.59 -0.43 -14.96
C ASP A 27 8.75 0.83 -15.21
N THR A 28 7.71 1.08 -14.42
CA THR A 28 6.79 2.21 -14.61
C THR A 28 6.90 3.27 -13.51
N GLY A 29 7.67 3.01 -12.44
CA GLY A 29 7.75 3.88 -11.27
C GLY A 29 6.50 3.87 -10.39
N ARG A 30 5.53 3.00 -10.70
CA ARG A 30 4.27 2.89 -9.96
C ARG A 30 4.41 2.14 -8.65
N TRP A 31 3.66 2.58 -7.67
CA TRP A 31 3.50 1.96 -6.38
C TRP A 31 2.14 1.29 -6.27
N TRP A 32 2.12 0.09 -5.72
CA TRP A 32 0.91 -0.68 -5.54
C TRP A 32 0.96 -1.35 -4.17
N ALA A 33 -0.15 -1.30 -3.45
CA ALA A 33 -0.29 -1.95 -2.16
C ALA A 33 -1.57 -2.75 -2.13
N THR A 34 -1.45 -4.02 -1.75
CA THR A 34 -2.57 -4.95 -1.69
C THR A 34 -2.74 -5.44 -0.27
N ARG A 35 -3.99 -5.41 0.20
CA ARG A 35 -4.41 -6.11 1.42
C ARG A 35 -5.48 -7.11 1.01
N GLY A 36 -5.08 -8.37 0.93
CA GLY A 36 -6.02 -9.46 0.74
C GLY A 36 -6.86 -9.64 2.00
N PRO A 37 -8.13 -10.08 1.88
CA PRO A 37 -8.86 -10.56 3.04
C PRO A 37 -8.09 -11.75 3.63
N GLU A 38 -7.96 -11.79 4.96
CA GLU A 38 -7.57 -13.03 5.64
C GLU A 38 -8.53 -14.15 5.17
N PRO A 39 -8.08 -15.40 5.00
CA PRO A 39 -8.94 -16.51 4.59
C PRO A 39 -10.06 -16.72 5.62
N GLY A 40 -11.20 -16.03 5.42
CA GLY A 40 -12.32 -15.97 6.36
C GLY A 40 -13.11 -14.65 6.32
N GLU A 41 -12.52 -13.55 5.84
CA GLU A 41 -13.20 -12.25 5.84
C GLU A 41 -13.91 -12.02 4.50
N LEU A 42 -15.23 -12.24 4.48
CA LEU A 42 -16.13 -11.86 3.38
C LEU A 42 -16.23 -10.32 3.33
N ILE A 43 -15.21 -9.67 2.79
CA ILE A 43 -15.31 -8.25 2.44
C ILE A 43 -16.20 -8.17 1.19
N GLN A 44 -17.42 -7.66 1.36
CA GLN A 44 -18.37 -7.44 0.26
C GLN A 44 -17.85 -6.46 -0.81
N GLU A 45 -16.73 -5.78 -0.52
CA GLU A 45 -16.06 -4.79 -1.35
C GLU A 45 -14.73 -5.29 -1.95
N GLY A 46 -14.55 -6.59 -2.19
CA GLY A 46 -13.37 -7.10 -2.91
C GLY A 46 -12.01 -6.81 -2.24
N PRO A 47 -10.88 -7.17 -2.88
CA PRO A 47 -9.55 -6.89 -2.33
C PRO A 47 -9.29 -5.38 -2.30
N SER A 48 -8.88 -4.84 -1.15
CA SER A 48 -8.45 -3.44 -1.07
C SER A 48 -7.10 -3.28 -1.77
N VAL A 49 -7.10 -2.52 -2.86
CA VAL A 49 -5.93 -2.21 -3.67
C VAL A 49 -5.73 -0.70 -3.66
N ALA A 50 -4.54 -0.25 -3.25
CA ALA A 50 -4.09 1.12 -3.43
C ALA A 50 -3.05 1.14 -4.55
N GLU A 51 -3.19 2.07 -5.50
CA GLU A 51 -2.18 2.31 -6.55
C GLU A 51 -1.88 3.79 -6.66
N ASP A 52 -0.61 4.16 -6.71
CA ASP A 52 -0.21 5.56 -6.85
C ASP A 52 1.13 5.68 -7.57
N ASP A 53 1.37 6.80 -8.23
CA ASP A 53 2.64 7.10 -8.89
C ASP A 53 3.65 7.71 -7.88
N THR A 54 3.21 8.00 -6.64
CA THR A 54 4.03 8.57 -5.57
C THR A 54 3.90 7.80 -4.24
N PRO A 55 4.98 7.69 -3.45
CA PRO A 55 4.91 7.06 -2.13
C PRO A 55 4.02 7.84 -1.16
N GLU A 56 3.95 9.18 -1.28
CA GLU A 56 3.05 10.01 -0.46
C GLU A 56 1.57 9.76 -0.78
N GLY A 57 1.22 9.62 -2.06
CA GLY A 57 -0.13 9.30 -2.49
C GLY A 57 -0.55 7.89 -2.07
N LEU A 58 0.36 6.91 -2.21
CA LEU A 58 0.15 5.56 -1.71
C LEU A 58 -0.10 5.55 -0.19
N ARG A 59 0.67 6.34 0.58
CA ARG A 59 0.48 6.48 2.03
C ARG A 59 -0.91 6.99 2.40
N ARG A 60 -1.41 7.97 1.64
CA ARG A 60 -2.74 8.55 1.87
C ARG A 60 -3.83 7.51 1.62
N GLN A 61 -3.77 6.80 0.50
CA GLN A 61 -4.72 5.72 0.18
C GLN A 61 -4.66 4.59 1.22
N LEU A 62 -3.46 4.20 1.64
CA LEU A 62 -3.28 3.20 2.70
C LEU A 62 -3.90 3.64 4.04
N ARG A 63 -3.82 4.94 4.38
CA ARG A 63 -4.54 5.49 5.53
C ARG A 63 -6.04 5.45 5.35
N GLU A 64 -6.56 5.84 4.18
CA GLU A 64 -8.00 5.80 3.91
C GLU A 64 -8.55 4.37 3.97
N LEU A 65 -7.84 3.39 3.42
CA LEU A 65 -8.22 1.98 3.44
C LEU A 65 -7.98 1.29 4.80
N GLY A 66 -6.99 1.74 5.58
CA GLY A 66 -6.71 1.25 6.93
C GLY A 66 -7.56 1.92 8.03
N PHE A 67 -8.11 3.09 7.75
CA PHE A 67 -8.91 3.91 8.67
C PHE A 67 -10.38 4.05 8.22
N GLY A 68 -10.80 3.28 7.22
CA GLY A 68 -12.19 3.15 6.77
C GLY A 68 -13.01 2.30 7.73
N GLY A 69 -13.16 2.77 8.97
CA GLY A 69 -14.08 2.26 9.97
C GLY A 69 -14.74 3.46 10.65
N GLY A 70 -15.71 4.07 9.98
CA GLY A 70 -16.54 5.16 10.48
C GLY A 70 -17.89 5.17 9.79
#